data_AF-A0A7J9QW58-F1
#
_entry.id   AF-A0A7J9QW58-F1
#
_cell.length_a   1.000
_cell.length_b   1.000
_cell.length_c   1.000
_cell.angle_alpha   90.00
_cell.angle_beta   90.00
_cell.angle_gamma   90.00
#
_symmetry.space_group_name_H-M   'P 1'
#
loop_
_entity.id
_entity.type
_entity.pdbx_description
1 polymer ?
#
loop_
_entity_poly.entity_id
_entity_poly.type
_entity_poly.pdbx_seq_one_letter_code
_entity_poly.pdbx_strand_id
1 'polypeptide(L)' 'HKLIATITRGSVEKYLKLAKRLVDKYDVGEYQRGRIHALSDEIELVFGKSQGDQSLLTDYA' A
#
# COMPACT_ATOMS: atom_id res chain seq x y z
N HIS A 1 -3.12 12.24 29.43
CA HIS A 1 -3.61 11.07 28.65
C HIS A 1 -3.02 11.11 27.26
N LYS A 2 -2.49 9.99 26.75
CA LYS A 2 -1.97 9.90 25.37
C LYS A 2 -3.15 9.59 24.44
N LEU A 3 -3.34 10.40 23.41
CA LEU A 3 -4.34 10.13 22.37
C LEU A 3 -3.88 8.94 21.53
N ILE A 4 -4.76 7.96 21.32
CA ILE A 4 -4.53 6.76 20.52
C ILE A 4 -5.36 6.88 19.25
N ALA A 5 -4.74 6.66 18.10
CA ALA A 5 -5.47 6.61 16.84
C ALA A 5 -6.45 5.44 16.83
N THR A 6 -7.69 5.68 16.43
CA THR A 6 -8.74 4.65 16.35
C THR A 6 -8.56 3.72 15.15
N ILE A 7 -7.81 4.16 14.14
CA ILE A 7 -7.44 3.40 12.95
C ILE A 7 -5.92 3.45 12.82
N THR A 8 -5.30 2.29 12.59
CA THR A 8 -3.85 2.17 12.44
C THR A 8 -3.45 2.10 10.96
N ARG A 9 -2.24 2.53 10.62
CA ARG A 9 -1.68 2.36 9.26
C ARG A 9 -1.77 0.90 8.79
N GLY A 10 -1.40 -0.04 9.65
CA GLY A 10 -1.47 -1.48 9.34
C GLY A 10 -2.89 -1.95 9.00
N SER A 11 -3.93 -1.40 9.63
CA SER A 11 -5.31 -1.74 9.25
C SER A 11 -5.72 -1.22 7.87
N VAL A 12 -5.12 -0.12 7.39
CA VAL A 12 -5.35 0.42 6.05
C VAL A 12 -4.61 -0.40 4.98
N GLU A 13 -3.35 -0.78 5.26
CA GLU A 13 -2.49 -1.49 4.28
C GLU A 13 -2.76 -3.00 4.21
N LYS A 14 -3.44 -3.58 5.21
CA LYS A 14 -3.59 -5.05 5.41
C LYS A 14 -3.95 -5.82 4.14
N TYR A 15 -4.88 -5.28 3.33
CA TYR A 15 -5.38 -5.96 2.14
C TYR A 15 -4.78 -5.44 0.84
N LEU A 16 -3.96 -4.38 0.87
CA LEU A 16 -3.47 -3.73 -0.34
C LEU A 16 -2.58 -4.67 -1.17
N LYS A 17 -1.64 -5.35 -0.52
CA LYS A 17 -0.77 -6.35 -1.18
C LYS A 17 -1.56 -7.49 -1.82
N LEU A 18 -2.60 -7.97 -1.14
CA LEU A 18 -3.46 -9.02 -1.66
C LEU A 18 -4.30 -8.52 -2.83
N ALA A 19 -4.88 -7.33 -2.72
CA ALA A 19 -5.69 -6.71 -3.75
C ALA A 19 -4.88 -6.50 -5.03
N LYS A 20 -3.67 -5.92 -4.95
CA LYS A 20 -2.75 -5.77 -6.10
C LYS A 20 -2.51 -7.12 -6.79
N ARG A 21 -2.15 -8.15 -6.01
CA ARG A 21 -1.92 -9.50 -6.58
C ARG A 21 -3.16 -10.09 -7.26
N LEU A 22 -4.36 -9.87 -6.71
CA LEU A 22 -5.60 -10.41 -7.28
C LEU A 22 -5.96 -9.69 -8.58
N VAL A 23 -5.88 -8.35 -8.62
CA VAL A 23 -6.16 -7.61 -9.85
C VAL A 23 -5.15 -7.94 -10.93
N ASP A 24 -3.87 -8.13 -10.60
CA ASP A 24 -2.84 -8.48 -11.59
C ASP A 24 -2.94 -9.93 -12.09
N LYS A 25 -3.40 -10.86 -11.24
CA LYS A 25 -3.49 -12.29 -11.59
C LYS A 25 -4.74 -12.63 -12.40
N TYR A 26 -5.86 -11.98 -12.12
CA TYR A 26 -7.15 -12.33 -12.72
C TYR A 26 -7.61 -11.25 -13.68
N ASP A 27 -8.44 -11.66 -14.64
CA ASP A 27 -9.14 -10.73 -15.52
C ASP A 27 -10.26 -10.04 -14.72
N VAL A 28 -9.93 -8.87 -14.20
CA VAL A 28 -10.86 -7.94 -13.57
C VAL A 28 -11.03 -6.73 -14.47
N GLY A 29 -12.21 -6.11 -14.44
CA GLY A 29 -12.50 -4.93 -15.26
C GLY A 29 -11.47 -3.81 -15.06
N GLU A 30 -11.20 -3.07 -16.13
CA GLU A 30 -10.17 -2.02 -16.19
C GLU A 30 -10.28 -1.01 -15.05
N TYR A 31 -11.52 -0.58 -14.73
CA TYR A 31 -11.78 0.32 -13.62
C TYR A 31 -11.26 -0.23 -12.29
N GLN A 32 -11.55 -1.50 -11.97
CA GLN A 32 -11.17 -2.10 -10.68
C GLN A 32 -9.65 -2.21 -10.57
N ARG A 33 -8.99 -2.63 -11.65
CA ARG A 33 -7.52 -2.66 -11.75
C ARG A 33 -6.93 -1.28 -11.53
N GLY A 34 -7.38 -0.27 -12.27
CA GLY A 34 -6.91 1.10 -12.17
C GLY A 34 -7.13 1.70 -10.78
N ARG A 35 -8.29 1.44 -10.16
CA ARG A 35 -8.61 1.93 -8.81
C ARG A 35 -7.69 1.34 -7.73
N ILE A 36 -7.37 0.06 -7.80
CA ILE A 36 -6.48 -0.57 -6.80
C ILE A 36 -5.05 -0.03 -6.93
N HIS A 37 -4.57 0.18 -8.15
CA HIS A 37 -3.25 0.78 -8.38
C HIS A 37 -3.20 2.23 -7.89
N ALA A 38 -4.18 3.06 -8.28
CA ALA A 38 -4.26 4.45 -7.81
C ALA A 38 -4.34 4.57 -6.28
N LEU A 39 -5.16 3.74 -5.63
CA LEU A 39 -5.24 3.71 -4.16
C LEU A 39 -3.91 3.28 -3.52
N SER A 40 -3.18 2.37 -4.16
CA SER A 40 -1.86 1.97 -3.65
C SER A 40 -0.89 3.14 -3.67
N ASP A 41 -0.86 3.89 -4.75
CA ASP A 41 0.04 5.03 -4.93
C ASP A 41 -0.34 6.17 -3.96
N GLU A 42 -1.64 6.42 -3.76
CA GLU A 42 -2.14 7.39 -2.78
C GLU A 42 -1.74 7.02 -1.35
N ILE A 43 -1.87 5.74 -0.97
CA ILE A 43 -1.48 5.26 0.37
C ILE A 43 0.02 5.42 0.59
N GLU A 44 0.85 5.09 -0.41
CA GLU A 44 2.31 5.29 -0.35
C GLU A 44 2.66 6.77 -0.23
N LEU A 45 1.96 7.67 -0.94
CA LEU A 45 2.16 9.11 -0.84
C LEU A 45 1.77 9.66 0.54
N VAL A 46 0.66 9.19 1.12
CA VAL A 46 0.16 9.66 2.42
C VAL A 46 1.06 9.22 3.58
N PHE A 47 1.51 7.96 3.57
CA PHE A 47 2.28 7.42 4.69
C PHE A 47 3.80 7.42 4.48
N GLY A 48 4.27 7.66 3.25
CA GLY A 48 5.67 7.61 2.88
C GLY A 48 6.31 6.23 3.05
N LYS A 49 7.63 6.15 2.80
CA LYS A 49 8.44 4.97 3.10
C LYS A 49 8.37 4.67 4.60
N SER A 50 8.20 3.39 4.95
CA SER A 50 8.10 2.97 6.34
C SER A 50 9.38 3.32 7.10
N GLN A 51 9.27 3.88 8.31
CA GLN A 51 10.39 3.99 9.26
C GLN A 51 10.76 2.57 9.71
N GLY A 52 11.56 1.88 8.90
CA GLY A 52 11.90 0.47 9.08
C GLY A 52 12.10 -0.30 7.78
N ASP A 53 11.83 0.29 6.61
CA ASP A 53 12.30 -0.28 5.35
C ASP A 53 13.83 -0.21 5.33
N GLN A 54 14.46 -1.34 5.62
CA GLN A 54 15.88 -1.53 5.44
C GLN A 54 16.19 -1.23 3.97
N SER A 55 16.94 -0.16 3.74
CA SER A 55 17.35 0.22 2.39
C SER A 55 18.00 -0.97 1.70
N LEU A 56 17.52 -1.30 0.51
CA LEU A 56 18.11 -2.38 -0.27
C LEU A 56 19.44 -1.88 -0.83
N LEU A 57 20.45 -2.75 -0.91
CA LEU A 57 21.75 -2.41 -1.50
C LEU A 57 21.62 -1.91 -2.96
N THR A 58 20.55 -2.29 -3.64
CA THR A 58 20.18 -1.82 -4.99
C THR A 58 19.68 -0.38 -5.05
N ASP A 59 19.32 0.25 -3.93
CA ASP A 59 18.85 1.64 -3.92
C ASP A 59 19.99 2.66 -4.15
N TYR A 60 21.25 2.20 -4.19
CA TYR A 60 22.47 3.02 -4.29
C TYR A 60 23.30 2.76 -5.56
N ALA A 61 22.81 1.92 -6.48
CA ALA A 61 23.54 1.49 -7.69
C ALA A 61 22.99 2.11 -8.97
#